data_AF-A5KR76-F1
#
_entry.id   AF-A5KR76-F1
#
_cell.length_a   1.000
_cell.length_b   1.000
_cell.length_c   1.000
_cell.angle_alpha   90.00
_cell.angle_beta   90.00
_cell.angle_gamma   90.00
#
_symmetry.space_group_name_H-M   'P 1'
#
loop_
_entity.id
_entity.type
_entity.pdbx_description
1 polymer ?
#
loop_
_entity_poly.entity_id
_entity_poly.type
_entity_poly.pdbx_seq_one_letter_code
_entity_poly.pdbx_strand_id
1 'polypeptide(L)'
;MLNLVLLSSSISYIILVPSIRSRKEVLMCKSIPGNQKHMTMDQRIIIEKRLDQGNSLHSIALQLGKDPTTISKEIKKHRTIQEHSHFNESKNKCALIKDCKKKNICEIYAPICKRMCKLCNHCNSHCDDFIPRSYHCSKLDKAPFVCNACSKKSGCRLDKAYYRATIAHREYRTVLIESRTGINISPEDLIRLDELVSPLIMQGQSPLHDPTESSGDPLLRKNALQLH
;
A
#
# COMPACT_ATOMS: atom_id res chain seq x y z
N MET A 1 -31.76 -60.06 -53.71
CA MET A 1 -32.01 -60.40 -52.29
C MET A 1 -31.64 -59.19 -51.46
N LEU A 2 -32.66 -58.42 -51.07
CA LEU A 2 -32.52 -57.30 -50.13
C LEU A 2 -32.01 -57.84 -48.79
N ASN A 3 -31.12 -57.11 -48.13
CA ASN A 3 -31.31 -56.86 -46.70
C ASN A 3 -30.68 -55.53 -46.31
N LEU A 4 -31.55 -54.71 -45.76
CA LEU A 4 -31.37 -53.33 -45.32
C LEU A 4 -30.89 -53.38 -43.86
N VAL A 5 -29.75 -52.78 -43.54
CA VAL A 5 -29.49 -52.33 -42.16
C VAL A 5 -29.00 -50.89 -42.21
N LEU A 6 -29.73 -50.11 -41.45
CA LEU A 6 -29.78 -48.67 -41.37
C LEU A 6 -28.71 -48.11 -40.42
N LEU A 7 -28.23 -46.90 -40.78
CA LEU A 7 -27.86 -45.78 -39.89
C LEU A 7 -26.61 -45.99 -39.01
N SER A 8 -25.71 -45.03 -38.81
CA SER A 8 -25.62 -43.62 -39.20
C SER A 8 -24.27 -43.07 -38.68
N SER A 9 -23.91 -41.89 -39.19
CA SER A 9 -23.13 -40.83 -38.49
C SER A 9 -21.61 -40.78 -38.71
N SER A 10 -21.22 -40.29 -39.89
CA SER A 10 -19.94 -39.59 -40.09
C SER A 10 -20.17 -38.09 -39.93
N ILE A 11 -20.20 -37.58 -38.69
CA ILE A 11 -20.21 -36.13 -38.42
C ILE A 11 -18.82 -35.74 -37.96
N SER A 12 -18.10 -35.06 -38.86
CA SER A 12 -16.86 -34.34 -38.57
C SER A 12 -17.18 -33.19 -37.60
N TYR A 13 -16.82 -33.34 -36.32
CA TYR A 13 -16.81 -32.22 -35.39
C TYR A 13 -15.41 -31.61 -35.37
N ILE A 14 -15.27 -30.44 -36.01
CA ILE A 14 -14.13 -29.55 -35.82
C ILE A 14 -14.18 -29.07 -34.36
N ILE A 15 -13.33 -29.61 -33.51
CA ILE A 15 -13.12 -29.07 -32.17
C ILE A 15 -12.27 -27.79 -32.31
N LEU A 16 -12.96 -26.65 -32.29
CA LEU A 16 -12.37 -25.36 -31.97
C LEU A 16 -11.83 -25.42 -30.53
N VAL A 17 -10.53 -25.65 -30.38
CA VAL A 17 -9.85 -25.49 -29.09
C VAL A 17 -9.66 -23.99 -28.84
N PRO A 18 -10.25 -23.41 -27.78
CA PRO A 18 -9.97 -22.03 -27.43
C PRO A 18 -8.52 -21.90 -26.95
N SER A 19 -7.81 -20.91 -27.49
CA SER A 19 -6.45 -20.52 -27.10
C SER A 19 -6.41 -20.18 -25.60
N ILE A 20 -6.06 -21.16 -24.77
CA ILE A 20 -5.78 -20.95 -23.35
C ILE A 20 -4.46 -20.19 -23.27
N ARG A 21 -4.61 -18.88 -23.06
CA ARG A 21 -3.57 -17.92 -22.67
C ARG A 21 -2.78 -18.52 -21.52
N SER A 22 -1.58 -19.01 -21.82
CA SER A 22 -0.60 -19.49 -20.85
C SER A 22 -0.47 -18.45 -19.73
N ARG A 23 -1.04 -18.77 -18.56
CA ARG A 23 -0.62 -18.16 -17.31
C ARG A 23 0.85 -18.55 -17.17
N LYS A 24 1.74 -17.62 -17.48
CA LYS A 24 3.12 -17.67 -17.01
C LYS A 24 3.07 -17.71 -15.48
N GLU A 25 2.98 -18.91 -14.93
CA GLU A 25 3.47 -19.19 -13.59
C GLU A 25 4.92 -18.72 -13.60
N VAL A 26 5.14 -17.57 -12.98
CA VAL A 26 6.47 -17.09 -12.63
C VAL A 26 7.06 -18.18 -11.75
N LEU A 27 7.99 -18.94 -12.31
CA LEU A 27 8.86 -19.88 -11.59
C LEU A 27 9.45 -19.15 -10.38
N MET A 28 8.80 -19.31 -9.23
CA MET A 28 9.36 -18.96 -7.93
C MET A 28 10.61 -19.81 -7.76
N CYS A 29 11.78 -19.18 -7.83
CA CYS A 29 13.04 -19.86 -7.59
C CYS A 29 13.06 -20.34 -6.13
N LYS A 30 12.84 -21.64 -5.91
CA LYS A 30 12.94 -22.33 -4.62
C LYS A 30 14.40 -22.48 -4.13
N SER A 31 15.23 -21.45 -4.25
CA SER A 31 16.68 -21.60 -4.04
C SER A 31 17.23 -20.98 -2.76
N ILE A 32 16.39 -20.47 -1.85
CA ILE A 32 16.87 -20.02 -0.53
C ILE A 32 15.85 -20.40 0.55
N PRO A 33 16.16 -21.37 1.44
CA PRO A 33 15.30 -21.68 2.58
C PRO A 33 15.15 -20.43 3.46
N GLY A 34 13.95 -19.84 3.48
CA GLY A 34 13.65 -18.75 4.39
C GLY A 34 13.68 -19.25 5.83
N ASN A 35 14.70 -18.90 6.60
CA ASN A 35 14.62 -19.08 8.05
C ASN A 35 13.63 -18.04 8.59
N GLN A 36 12.61 -18.47 9.34
CA GLN A 36 11.59 -17.60 9.96
C GLN A 36 12.15 -16.66 11.05
N LYS A 37 13.48 -16.49 11.11
CA LYS A 37 14.15 -15.61 12.05
C LYS A 37 14.06 -14.17 11.58
N HIS A 38 13.94 -13.25 12.53
CA HIS A 38 13.98 -11.82 12.26
C HIS A 38 15.28 -11.39 11.57
N MET A 39 15.22 -10.28 10.84
CA MET A 39 16.41 -9.65 10.26
C MET A 39 17.29 -9.11 11.39
N THR A 40 18.57 -9.47 11.42
CA THR A 40 19.53 -8.97 12.42
C THR A 40 20.06 -7.59 12.03
N MET A 41 20.78 -6.92 12.94
CA MET A 41 21.44 -5.65 12.62
C MET A 41 22.50 -5.83 11.51
N ASP A 42 23.35 -6.85 11.61
CA ASP A 42 24.40 -7.12 10.63
C ASP A 42 23.84 -7.40 9.23
N GLN A 43 22.73 -8.14 9.15
CA GLN A 43 22.05 -8.37 7.88
C GLN A 43 21.54 -7.07 7.26
N ARG A 44 21.01 -6.15 8.07
CA ARG A 44 20.59 -4.82 7.59
C ARG A 44 21.76 -3.98 7.10
N ILE A 45 22.90 -4.00 7.81
CA ILE A 45 24.14 -3.33 7.39
C ILE A 45 24.60 -3.86 6.03
N ILE A 46 24.54 -5.17 5.83
CA ILE A 46 24.87 -5.79 4.53
C ILE A 46 23.88 -5.32 3.45
N ILE A 47 22.57 -5.29 3.72
CA ILE A 47 21.56 -4.79 2.78
C ILE A 47 21.90 -3.35 2.37
N GLU A 48 22.11 -2.44 3.32
CA GLU A 48 22.46 -1.04 3.03
C GLU A 48 23.71 -0.94 2.14
N LYS A 49 24.81 -1.60 2.53
CA LYS A 49 26.07 -1.57 1.79
C LYS A 49 25.91 -2.08 0.35
N ARG A 50 25.14 -3.15 0.14
CA ARG A 50 24.90 -3.71 -1.20
C ARG A 50 23.95 -2.86 -2.03
N LEU A 51 22.97 -2.22 -1.40
CA LEU A 51 22.11 -1.25 -2.07
C LEU A 51 22.88 -0.02 -2.53
N ASP A 52 23.85 0.45 -1.74
CA ASP A 52 24.75 1.55 -2.11
C ASP A 52 25.67 1.19 -3.29
N GLN A 53 26.04 -0.09 -3.40
CA GLN A 53 26.81 -0.65 -4.51
C GLN A 53 25.97 -0.95 -5.76
N GLY A 54 24.64 -0.82 -5.69
CA GLY A 54 23.74 -1.09 -6.81
C GLY A 54 23.50 -2.56 -7.11
N ASN A 55 23.78 -3.45 -6.14
CA ASN A 55 23.51 -4.87 -6.28
C ASN A 55 22.00 -5.18 -6.37
N SER A 56 21.65 -6.24 -7.11
CA SER A 56 20.26 -6.69 -7.23
C SER A 56 19.79 -7.37 -5.94
N LEU A 57 18.49 -7.28 -5.62
CA LEU A 57 17.92 -7.94 -4.44
C LEU A 57 18.20 -9.46 -4.41
N HIS A 58 18.25 -10.09 -5.59
CA HIS A 58 18.60 -11.50 -5.71
C HIS A 58 20.03 -11.80 -5.23
N SER A 59 21.01 -10.98 -5.61
CA SER A 59 22.40 -11.17 -5.16
C SER A 59 22.56 -10.96 -3.65
N ILE A 60 21.82 -9.99 -3.08
CA ILE A 60 21.81 -9.72 -1.64
C ILE A 60 21.16 -10.89 -0.90
N ALA A 61 20.04 -11.40 -1.43
CA ALA A 61 19.34 -12.56 -0.91
C ALA A 61 20.24 -13.80 -0.81
N LEU A 62 20.97 -14.10 -1.89
CA LEU A 62 21.92 -15.21 -1.94
C LEU A 62 23.02 -15.07 -0.88
N GLN A 63 23.59 -13.87 -0.72
CA GLN A 63 24.62 -13.62 0.29
C GLN A 63 24.10 -13.82 1.73
N LEU A 64 22.86 -13.42 2.00
CA LEU A 64 22.28 -13.47 3.34
C LEU A 64 21.60 -14.79 3.69
N GLY A 65 21.42 -15.69 2.72
CA GLY A 65 20.58 -16.88 2.90
C GLY A 65 19.14 -16.51 3.28
N LYS A 66 18.61 -15.43 2.70
CA LYS A 66 17.22 -14.96 2.88
C LYS A 66 16.49 -14.93 1.55
N ASP A 67 15.17 -15.09 1.58
CA ASP A 67 14.35 -14.99 0.37
C ASP A 67 14.34 -13.54 -0.18
N PRO A 68 14.43 -13.32 -1.52
CA PRO A 68 14.41 -11.99 -2.11
C PRO A 68 13.15 -11.17 -1.76
N THR A 69 12.01 -11.82 -1.55
CA THR A 69 10.78 -11.15 -1.14
C THR A 69 10.85 -10.68 0.31
N THR A 70 11.56 -11.41 1.19
CA THR A 70 11.83 -10.96 2.57
C THR A 70 12.63 -9.66 2.56
N ILE A 71 13.70 -9.61 1.76
CA ILE A 71 14.51 -8.39 1.61
C ILE A 71 13.70 -7.26 0.97
N SER A 72 12.88 -7.56 -0.05
CA SER A 72 12.00 -6.57 -0.66
C SER A 72 11.01 -5.99 0.35
N LYS A 73 10.42 -6.81 1.23
CA LYS A 73 9.47 -6.37 2.25
C LYS A 73 10.17 -5.52 3.31
N GLU A 74 11.34 -5.96 3.78
CA GLU A 74 12.20 -5.21 4.70
C GLU A 74 12.49 -3.80 4.16
N ILE A 75 12.97 -3.69 2.92
CA ILE A 75 13.30 -2.41 2.30
C ILE A 75 12.08 -1.52 2.14
N LYS A 76 10.96 -2.05 1.62
CA LYS A 76 9.73 -1.27 1.44
C LYS A 76 9.19 -0.74 2.76
N LYS A 77 9.27 -1.55 3.82
CA LYS A 77 8.76 -1.22 5.15
C LYS A 77 9.60 -0.15 5.84
N HIS A 78 10.92 -0.21 5.71
CA HIS A 78 11.86 0.59 6.50
C HIS A 78 12.67 1.62 5.70
N ARG A 79 12.31 1.86 4.43
CA ARG A 79 12.92 2.96 3.66
C ARG A 79 12.41 4.30 4.20
N THR A 80 13.33 5.25 4.36
CA THR A 80 12.98 6.63 4.67
C THR A 80 12.69 7.40 3.40
N ILE A 81 11.56 8.11 3.36
CA ILE A 81 11.26 9.05 2.28
C ILE A 81 11.95 10.37 2.61
N GLN A 82 12.71 10.87 1.64
CA GLN A 82 13.27 12.21 1.65
C GLN A 82 12.53 13.01 0.58
N GLU A 83 11.76 14.01 1.03
CA GLU A 83 11.05 14.92 0.15
C GLU A 83 12.02 15.68 -0.77
N HIS A 84 11.51 16.07 -1.94
CA HIS A 84 12.23 16.96 -2.83
C HIS A 84 12.58 18.28 -2.13
N SER A 85 13.62 18.94 -2.63
CA SER A 85 14.00 20.25 -2.11
C SER A 85 13.01 21.31 -2.61
N HIS A 86 12.50 22.11 -1.67
CA HIS A 86 11.74 23.33 -1.97
C HIS A 86 12.64 24.51 -2.38
N PHE A 87 13.97 24.34 -2.34
CA PHE A 87 14.90 25.39 -2.75
C PHE A 87 14.75 25.67 -4.24
N ASN A 88 14.50 26.94 -4.58
CA ASN A 88 14.19 27.40 -5.95
C ASN A 88 13.00 26.67 -6.60
N GLU A 89 12.03 26.21 -5.80
CA GLU A 89 10.79 25.66 -6.33
C GLU A 89 9.98 26.77 -7.04
N SER A 90 9.39 26.44 -8.20
CA SER A 90 8.50 27.36 -8.91
C SER A 90 7.24 27.64 -8.08
N LYS A 91 6.86 28.93 -7.97
CA LYS A 91 5.59 29.33 -7.34
C LYS A 91 4.38 28.73 -8.06
N ASN A 92 4.44 28.66 -9.39
CA ASN A 92 3.45 27.94 -10.18
C ASN A 92 3.78 26.44 -10.13
N LYS A 93 2.91 25.68 -9.46
CA LYS A 93 3.06 24.24 -9.22
C LYS A 93 2.31 23.39 -10.24
N CYS A 94 1.90 23.98 -11.36
CA CYS A 94 1.20 23.24 -12.41
C CYS A 94 2.16 22.32 -13.18
N ALA A 95 1.72 21.09 -13.42
CA ALA A 95 2.41 20.11 -14.27
C ALA A 95 2.46 20.59 -15.73
N LEU A 96 1.42 21.29 -16.18
CA LEU A 96 1.26 21.80 -17.55
C LEU A 96 1.99 23.14 -17.80
N ILE A 97 2.75 23.65 -16.83
CA ILE A 97 3.36 25.00 -16.89
C ILE A 97 4.14 25.29 -18.18
N LYS A 98 4.82 24.29 -18.76
CA LYS A 98 5.65 24.46 -19.96
C LYS A 98 4.81 24.63 -21.22
N ASP A 99 3.70 23.91 -21.30
CA ASP A 99 2.90 23.76 -22.51
C ASP A 99 1.60 24.61 -22.46
N CYS A 100 1.26 25.15 -21.28
CA CYS A 100 0.07 25.95 -21.08
C CYS A 100 0.11 27.27 -21.88
N LYS A 101 -0.91 27.47 -22.73
CA LYS A 101 -1.10 28.67 -23.56
C LYS A 101 -2.20 29.61 -23.06
N LYS A 102 -2.91 29.26 -21.98
CA LYS A 102 -3.99 30.08 -21.40
C LYS A 102 -3.47 31.46 -20.95
N LYS A 103 -4.32 32.47 -21.08
CA LYS A 103 -4.12 33.86 -20.62
C LYS A 103 -5.36 34.31 -19.86
N ASN A 104 -5.23 35.36 -19.05
CA ASN A 104 -6.35 36.01 -18.36
C ASN A 104 -7.16 35.10 -17.43
N ILE A 105 -6.57 34.02 -16.91
CA ILE A 105 -7.23 33.04 -16.03
C ILE A 105 -7.72 33.63 -14.69
N CYS A 106 -7.31 34.85 -14.34
CA CYS A 106 -7.71 35.47 -13.10
C CYS A 106 -9.09 36.13 -13.18
N GLU A 107 -9.58 36.42 -14.40
CA GLU A 107 -10.88 37.05 -14.66
C GLU A 107 -11.26 38.10 -13.60
N ILE A 108 -12.29 37.82 -12.80
CA ILE A 108 -12.82 38.71 -11.76
C ILE A 108 -11.92 38.81 -10.51
N TYR A 109 -11.11 37.79 -10.24
CA TYR A 109 -10.24 37.73 -9.05
C TYR A 109 -9.03 38.65 -9.14
N ALA A 110 -8.53 38.88 -10.36
CA ALA A 110 -7.51 39.90 -10.62
C ALA A 110 -7.67 40.48 -12.05
N PRO A 111 -8.59 41.44 -12.26
CA PRO A 111 -8.95 41.96 -13.59
C PRO A 111 -7.80 42.61 -14.36
N ILE A 112 -6.77 43.06 -13.64
CA ILE A 112 -5.58 43.71 -14.21
C ILE A 112 -4.56 42.65 -14.68
N CYS A 113 -4.69 41.39 -14.25
CA CYS A 113 -3.75 40.33 -14.59
C CYS A 113 -3.97 39.82 -16.02
N LYS A 114 -3.22 40.38 -16.98
CA LYS A 114 -3.23 39.95 -18.39
C LYS A 114 -2.11 38.97 -18.76
N ARG A 115 -1.46 38.38 -17.76
CA ARG A 115 -0.29 37.50 -17.95
C ARG A 115 -0.71 36.14 -18.52
N MET A 116 0.24 35.46 -19.15
CA MET A 116 0.10 34.02 -19.45
C MET A 116 -0.01 33.23 -18.15
N CYS A 117 -0.85 32.20 -18.14
CA CYS A 117 -1.09 31.33 -16.98
C CYS A 117 0.24 30.81 -16.39
N LYS A 118 1.18 30.39 -17.25
CA LYS A 118 2.52 29.91 -16.84
C LYS A 118 3.37 30.93 -16.05
N LEU A 119 3.12 32.23 -16.22
CA LEU A 119 3.80 33.34 -15.52
C LEU A 119 2.92 33.94 -14.41
N CYS A 120 1.71 33.42 -14.23
CA CYS A 120 0.75 33.94 -13.28
C CYS A 120 0.90 33.23 -11.93
N ASN A 121 0.94 34.00 -10.85
CA ASN A 121 1.01 33.45 -9.48
C ASN A 121 -0.33 32.86 -9.02
N HIS A 122 -1.40 33.09 -9.78
CA HIS A 122 -2.77 32.65 -9.53
C HIS A 122 -3.13 31.36 -10.27
N CYS A 123 -2.18 30.75 -11.00
CA CYS A 123 -2.42 29.49 -11.71
C CYS A 123 -2.87 28.38 -10.76
N ASN A 124 -2.27 28.27 -9.58
CA ASN A 124 -2.57 27.21 -8.63
C ASN A 124 -4.00 27.29 -8.07
N SER A 125 -4.65 28.46 -8.12
CA SER A 125 -5.97 28.68 -7.51
C SER A 125 -7.09 29.00 -8.49
N HIS A 126 -6.79 29.50 -9.69
CA HIS A 126 -7.82 29.96 -10.64
C HIS A 126 -7.69 29.35 -12.05
N CYS A 127 -6.73 28.47 -12.29
CA CYS A 127 -6.65 27.78 -13.59
C CYS A 127 -7.50 26.51 -13.54
N ASP A 128 -8.53 26.41 -14.38
CA ASP A 128 -9.39 25.21 -14.43
C ASP A 128 -8.64 23.94 -14.81
N ASP A 129 -7.59 24.07 -15.64
CA ASP A 129 -6.74 22.94 -16.05
C ASP A 129 -5.55 22.75 -15.09
N PHE A 130 -5.62 23.29 -13.87
CA PHE A 130 -4.54 23.14 -12.92
C PHE A 130 -4.37 21.67 -12.54
N ILE A 131 -3.21 21.13 -12.86
CA ILE A 131 -2.80 19.79 -12.45
C ILE A 131 -1.58 19.96 -11.54
N PRO A 132 -1.64 19.58 -10.26
CA PRO A 132 -0.47 19.64 -9.38
C PRO A 132 0.71 18.84 -9.95
N ARG A 133 1.90 19.42 -9.91
CA ARG A 133 3.14 18.73 -10.25
C ARG A 133 3.35 17.55 -9.30
N SER A 134 3.53 16.36 -9.86
CA SER A 134 3.99 15.21 -9.10
C SER A 134 5.51 15.24 -8.95
N TYR A 135 5.97 14.99 -7.73
CA TYR A 135 7.39 14.79 -7.41
C TYR A 135 7.74 13.30 -7.21
N HIS A 136 6.81 12.40 -7.55
CA HIS A 136 7.03 10.96 -7.50
C HIS A 136 8.12 10.52 -8.49
N CYS A 137 8.97 9.58 -8.05
CA CYS A 137 9.97 8.97 -8.89
C CYS A 137 9.53 7.56 -9.31
N SER A 138 9.27 7.35 -10.61
CA SER A 138 8.86 6.06 -11.15
C SER A 138 9.88 4.92 -10.97
N LYS A 139 11.14 5.24 -10.67
CA LYS A 139 12.15 4.24 -10.30
C LYS A 139 11.89 3.60 -8.94
N LEU A 140 11.15 4.27 -8.06
CA LEU A 140 10.79 3.76 -6.73
C LEU A 140 9.67 2.71 -6.79
N ASP A 141 8.98 2.58 -7.93
CA ASP A 141 7.92 1.58 -8.15
C ASP A 141 8.51 0.18 -8.44
N LYS A 142 9.80 0.11 -8.75
CA LYS A 142 10.52 -1.11 -9.09
C LYS A 142 11.64 -1.37 -8.09
N ALA A 143 12.02 -2.64 -7.94
CA ALA A 143 13.13 -3.04 -7.09
C ALA A 143 14.42 -2.31 -7.53
N PRO A 144 15.25 -1.81 -6.60
CA PRO A 144 15.20 -2.02 -5.15
C PRO A 144 14.33 -1.02 -4.36
N PHE A 145 13.48 -0.22 -5.01
CA PHE A 145 12.54 0.72 -4.39
C PHE A 145 13.20 1.88 -3.61
N VAL A 146 14.49 2.12 -3.84
CA VAL A 146 15.33 3.11 -3.16
C VAL A 146 16.33 3.77 -4.11
N CYS A 147 16.93 4.87 -3.66
CA CYS A 147 17.84 5.74 -4.39
C CYS A 147 19.31 5.57 -3.99
N ASN A 148 19.65 4.64 -3.09
CA ASN A 148 21.01 4.38 -2.58
C ASN A 148 22.10 4.45 -3.68
N ALA A 149 21.95 3.67 -4.76
CA ALA A 149 22.85 3.66 -5.91
C ALA A 149 22.35 4.46 -7.14
N CYS A 150 21.45 5.43 -6.97
CA CYS A 150 20.92 6.19 -8.11
C CYS A 150 21.99 7.10 -8.72
N SER A 151 22.32 6.89 -9.99
CA SER A 151 23.32 7.69 -10.73
C SER A 151 22.97 9.17 -10.86
N LYS A 152 21.67 9.52 -10.81
CA LYS A 152 21.19 10.90 -10.95
C LYS A 152 20.89 11.58 -9.61
N LYS A 153 21.39 11.04 -8.47
CA LYS A 153 21.02 11.50 -7.12
C LYS A 153 21.24 13.00 -6.86
N SER A 154 22.36 13.55 -7.32
CA SER A 154 22.76 14.95 -7.07
C SER A 154 21.85 15.97 -7.75
N GLY A 155 21.39 15.69 -8.97
CA GLY A 155 20.51 16.57 -9.75
C GLY A 155 19.03 16.23 -9.66
N CYS A 156 18.65 15.17 -8.95
CA CYS A 156 17.26 14.71 -8.90
C CYS A 156 16.39 15.62 -8.03
N ARG A 157 15.37 16.24 -8.62
CA ARG A 157 14.37 17.08 -7.93
C ARG A 157 13.08 16.33 -7.53
N LEU A 158 13.09 15.01 -7.60
CA LEU A 158 11.98 14.18 -7.17
C LEU A 158 12.18 13.75 -5.72
N ASP A 159 11.10 13.25 -5.11
CA ASP A 159 11.14 12.57 -3.83
C ASP A 159 12.01 11.33 -3.95
N LYS A 160 12.77 11.06 -2.89
CA LYS A 160 13.76 9.99 -2.84
C LYS A 160 13.38 9.04 -1.72
N ALA A 161 13.80 7.80 -1.85
CA ALA A 161 13.70 6.84 -0.75
C ALA A 161 15.08 6.25 -0.50
N TYR A 162 15.47 6.10 0.77
CA TYR A 162 16.75 5.51 1.14
C TYR A 162 16.53 4.42 2.17
N TYR A 163 17.24 3.32 2.02
CA TYR A 163 17.35 2.34 3.08
C TYR A 163 18.58 2.63 3.93
N ARG A 164 18.41 2.72 5.24
CA ARG A 164 19.49 2.90 6.22
C ARG A 164 19.34 1.87 7.33
N ALA A 165 20.36 1.07 7.58
CA ALA A 165 20.29 -0.07 8.49
C ALA A 165 19.97 0.36 9.92
N THR A 166 20.55 1.48 10.37
CA THR A 166 20.35 2.02 11.72
C THR A 166 18.89 2.43 11.96
N ILE A 167 18.28 3.12 10.99
CA ILE A 167 16.88 3.54 11.07
C ILE A 167 15.95 2.32 11.04
N ALA A 168 16.16 1.42 10.08
CA ALA A 168 15.38 0.18 9.96
C ALA A 168 15.43 -0.68 11.23
N HIS A 169 16.62 -0.82 11.82
CA HIS A 169 16.78 -1.59 13.05
C HIS A 169 16.10 -0.93 14.25
N ARG A 170 16.21 0.40 14.37
CA ARG A 170 15.55 1.17 15.44
C ARG A 170 14.03 1.02 15.34
N GLU A 171 13.45 1.25 14.16
CA GLU A 171 12.01 1.09 13.92
C GLU A 171 11.53 -0.33 14.26
N TYR A 172 12.27 -1.36 13.82
CA TYR A 172 11.95 -2.74 14.16
C TYR A 172 11.95 -2.98 15.68
N ARG A 173 12.95 -2.45 16.41
CA ARG A 173 12.99 -2.58 17.87
C ARG A 173 11.86 -1.82 18.56
N THR A 174 11.53 -0.61 18.11
CA THR A 174 10.43 0.17 18.66
C THR A 174 9.12 -0.62 18.56
N VAL A 175 8.79 -1.12 17.37
CA VAL A 175 7.59 -1.95 17.16
C VAL A 175 7.63 -3.23 18.00
N LEU A 176 8.80 -3.86 18.14
CA LEU A 176 8.96 -5.05 18.96
C LEU A 176 8.71 -4.76 20.46
N ILE A 177 9.20 -3.61 20.95
CA ILE A 177 8.97 -3.17 22.32
C ILE A 177 7.50 -2.84 22.52
N GLU A 178 6.90 -2.00 21.68
CA GLU A 178 5.48 -1.62 21.74
C GLU A 178 4.56 -2.85 21.72
N SER A 179 4.88 -3.86 20.90
CA SER A 179 4.12 -5.11 20.86
C SER A 179 4.20 -5.94 22.15
N ARG A 180 5.24 -5.75 22.96
CA ARG A 180 5.52 -6.53 24.19
C ARG A 180 5.20 -5.76 25.45
N THR A 181 5.13 -4.43 25.40
CA THR A 181 4.84 -3.57 26.56
C THR A 181 3.34 -3.44 26.85
N GLY A 182 2.47 -4.05 26.05
CA GLY A 182 1.02 -4.07 26.29
C GLY A 182 0.39 -2.66 26.27
N ILE A 183 -0.91 -2.58 26.58
CA ILE A 183 -1.55 -1.31 26.89
C ILE A 183 -1.00 -0.89 28.26
N ASN A 184 -0.27 0.21 28.31
CA ASN A 184 0.19 0.83 29.55
C ASN A 184 -1.02 1.47 30.25
N ILE A 185 -1.90 0.63 30.80
CA ILE A 185 -3.04 1.04 31.61
C ILE A 185 -2.64 0.96 33.08
N SER A 186 -2.89 2.03 33.84
CA SER A 186 -2.65 2.00 35.27
C SER A 186 -3.64 1.04 35.94
N PRO A 187 -3.30 0.44 37.10
CA PRO A 187 -4.23 -0.40 37.84
C PRO A 187 -5.58 0.31 38.10
N GLU A 188 -5.55 1.61 38.35
CA GLU A 188 -6.72 2.44 38.61
C GLU A 188 -7.60 2.60 37.37
N ASP A 189 -7.00 2.86 36.20
CA ASP A 189 -7.72 2.96 34.94
C ASP A 189 -8.30 1.62 34.50
N LEU A 190 -7.60 0.51 34.79
CA LEU A 190 -8.10 -0.85 34.54
C LEU A 190 -9.33 -1.16 35.40
N ILE A 191 -9.29 -0.81 36.69
CA ILE A 191 -10.44 -0.95 37.61
C ILE A 191 -11.61 -0.11 37.12
N ARG A 192 -11.36 1.14 36.69
CA ARG A 192 -12.42 2.02 36.18
C ARG A 192 -13.07 1.48 34.91
N LEU A 193 -12.29 0.88 34.00
CA LEU A 193 -12.84 0.20 32.83
C LEU A 193 -13.64 -1.04 33.22
N ASP A 194 -13.16 -1.83 34.19
CA ASP A 194 -13.87 -3.00 34.68
C ASP A 194 -15.21 -2.63 35.32
N GLU A 195 -15.25 -1.59 36.16
CA GLU A 195 -16.48 -1.08 36.78
C GLU A 195 -17.53 -0.63 35.76
N LEU A 196 -17.10 -0.11 34.61
CA LEU A 196 -17.99 0.29 33.53
C LEU A 196 -18.48 -0.89 32.69
N VAL A 197 -17.61 -1.86 32.43
CA VAL A 197 -17.86 -2.95 31.47
C VAL A 197 -18.50 -4.17 32.13
N SER A 198 -18.06 -4.55 33.34
CA SER A 198 -18.54 -5.72 34.07
C SER A 198 -20.06 -5.72 34.28
N PRO A 199 -20.72 -4.61 34.69
CA PRO A 199 -22.18 -4.58 34.84
C PRO A 199 -22.92 -4.82 33.52
N LEU A 200 -22.39 -4.33 32.40
CA LEU A 200 -23.00 -4.46 31.08
C LEU A 200 -22.89 -5.90 30.54
N ILE A 201 -21.76 -6.55 30.78
CA ILE A 201 -21.58 -7.98 30.48
C ILE A 201 -22.52 -8.82 31.35
N MET A 202 -22.64 -8.50 32.64
CA MET A 202 -23.56 -9.19 33.56
C MET A 202 -25.03 -8.99 33.20
N GLN A 203 -25.38 -7.89 32.53
CA GLN A 203 -26.71 -7.64 31.95
C GLN A 203 -26.95 -8.38 30.62
N GLY A 204 -26.01 -9.24 30.20
CA GLY A 204 -26.15 -10.09 29.01
C GLY A 204 -25.74 -9.43 27.70
N GLN A 205 -25.10 -8.25 27.74
CA GLN A 205 -24.50 -7.67 26.53
C GLN A 205 -23.20 -8.40 26.21
N SER A 206 -23.23 -9.21 25.14
CA SER A 206 -22.02 -9.83 24.62
C SER A 206 -21.06 -8.73 24.11
N PRO A 207 -19.76 -8.77 24.47
CA PRO A 207 -18.75 -7.86 23.91
C PRO A 207 -18.59 -7.97 22.39
N LEU A 208 -19.07 -9.08 21.81
CA LEU A 208 -19.15 -9.31 20.38
C LEU A 208 -20.60 -9.14 19.95
N HIS A 209 -20.94 -7.95 19.47
CA HIS A 209 -22.18 -7.71 18.75
C HIS A 209 -21.83 -7.10 17.40
N ASP A 210 -21.57 -7.96 16.40
CA ASP A 210 -21.61 -7.53 15.00
C ASP A 210 -23.08 -7.22 14.67
N PRO A 211 -23.44 -5.98 14.29
CA PRO A 211 -24.83 -5.63 14.00
C PRO A 211 -25.13 -5.97 12.55
N THR A 212 -25.22 -7.25 12.22
CA THR A 212 -25.86 -7.72 10.99
C THR A 212 -26.62 -9.00 11.28
N GLU A 213 -27.87 -8.86 11.76
CA GLU A 213 -29.04 -9.50 11.16
C GLU A 213 -30.27 -9.26 12.03
N SER A 214 -31.22 -8.55 11.44
CA SER A 214 -32.60 -8.46 11.88
C SER A 214 -33.29 -9.81 11.73
N SER A 215 -33.83 -10.38 12.80
CA SER A 215 -35.12 -11.11 12.76
C SER A 215 -35.51 -11.67 14.13
N GLY A 216 -36.75 -11.40 14.55
CA GLY A 216 -37.49 -12.29 15.45
C GLY A 216 -37.88 -11.67 16.79
N ASP A 217 -39.01 -10.99 16.81
CA ASP A 217 -39.81 -10.70 18.01
C ASP A 217 -40.62 -11.96 18.39
N PRO A 218 -40.52 -12.44 19.63
CA PRO A 218 -41.68 -13.11 20.23
C PRO A 218 -41.79 -12.83 21.73
N LEU A 219 -42.92 -12.26 22.19
CA LEU A 219 -43.73 -12.83 23.30
C LEU A 219 -44.99 -12.00 23.61
N LEU A 220 -45.95 -12.07 22.69
CA LEU A 220 -47.33 -12.39 23.06
C LEU A 220 -47.34 -13.74 23.79
N ARG A 221 -47.36 -13.75 25.12
CA ARG A 221 -47.97 -14.80 25.96
C ARG A 221 -47.78 -14.45 27.43
N LYS A 222 -48.81 -13.88 28.03
CA LYS A 222 -49.27 -14.07 29.42
C LYS A 222 -50.30 -12.98 29.72
N ASN A 223 -51.54 -13.20 29.29
CA ASN A 223 -52.75 -12.57 29.83
C ASN A 223 -53.98 -13.34 29.33
N ALA A 224 -54.28 -14.44 30.02
CA ALA A 224 -55.62 -15.02 30.10
C ALA A 224 -55.62 -16.09 31.20
N LEU A 225 -56.55 -15.95 32.16
CA LEU A 225 -56.93 -16.87 33.24
C LEU A 225 -55.93 -16.87 34.43
N GLN A 226 -56.28 -16.46 35.66
CA GLN A 226 -57.56 -16.54 36.37
C GLN A 226 -57.70 -15.37 37.36
N LEU A 227 -58.94 -14.85 37.44
CA LEU A 227 -59.40 -13.75 38.30
C LEU A 227 -59.40 -14.11 39.80
N HIS A 228 -59.04 -13.12 40.63
CA HIS A 228 -59.78 -12.67 41.81
C HIS A 228 -59.53 -11.17 42.02
#